data_AF-A0A010QE10-F1
#
_entry.id   AF-A0A010QE10-F1
#
_cell.length_a   1.000
_cell.length_b   1.000
_cell.length_c   1.000
_cell.angle_alpha   90.00
_cell.angle_beta   90.00
_cell.angle_gamma   90.00
#
_symmetry.space_group_name_H-M   'P 1'
#
loop_
_entity.id
_entity.type
_entity.pdbx_description
1 polymer ?
#
loop_
_entity_poly.entity_id
_entity_poly.type
_entity_poly.pdbx_seq_one_letter_code
_entity_poly.pdbx_strand_id
1 'polypeptide(L)'
;MLDIYQVNLAGLLLACSVLFASGSQDKSDASNKDEKKSSQQKPKQTGSQWAFYVVYALVMGSDWLQGPFLYSLYKNEHQISADFVPTLFTTGFVSGAVAGYFIGSLADRHGRKASCLFFCAAYALSCILTTIPNVSLLFIGRVLGGLGTSLLFSVFESWMVTDFHARRLGEKGMDLSRTFGLMSTVNSIVAIVSGVVSEWLVSVTGTRKSPFLASVGLLVVAAGVIASQWDENYGSAGQASSSEKSNANKPSLWATMTDKRVLTIGLASTMFEGSMYLFVVLWSPVLVSASSSPETLPYGIIFASFMASTLLASLLYPRLLALVSTPSRLLLSVLFAANAVFFALGTGAPRAEQVTFWLFCLFEACVGLYFPSMGYLKGKVVDDGVRAQVYGVLRIPLNVFVVVSLMFSSDGQAGKVFLVCGMLLQASCGALWLMGGQDV
;
A
#
# COMPACT_ATOMS: atom_id res chain seq x y z
N MET A 1 -26.66 1.50 20.75
CA MET A 1 -25.29 1.41 21.32
C MET A 1 -24.33 1.35 20.15
N LEU A 2 -23.25 2.12 20.15
CA LEU A 2 -22.21 1.98 19.12
C LEU A 2 -21.66 0.55 19.18
N ASP A 3 -21.43 -0.04 18.01
CA ASP A 3 -20.70 -1.30 17.88
C ASP A 3 -19.27 -1.11 18.45
N ILE A 4 -18.73 -2.13 19.11
CA ILE A 4 -17.39 -2.11 19.72
C ILE A 4 -16.31 -1.71 18.71
N TYR A 5 -16.47 -2.11 17.45
CA TYR A 5 -15.56 -1.73 16.36
C TYR A 5 -15.60 -0.23 16.05
N GLN A 6 -16.78 0.40 16.11
CA GLN A 6 -16.91 1.84 15.89
C GLN A 6 -16.27 2.64 17.03
N VAL A 7 -16.38 2.15 18.27
CA VAL A 7 -15.70 2.75 19.44
C VAL A 7 -14.18 2.64 19.29
N ASN A 8 -13.67 1.46 18.90
CA ASN A 8 -12.24 1.25 18.65
C ASN A 8 -11.72 2.19 17.55
N LEU A 9 -12.43 2.30 16.43
CA LEU A 9 -12.09 3.21 15.33
C LEU A 9 -12.06 4.66 15.81
N ALA A 10 -13.09 5.11 16.53
CA ALA A 10 -13.15 6.47 17.05
C ALA A 10 -11.94 6.76 17.97
N GLY A 11 -11.56 5.81 18.84
CA GLY A 11 -10.37 5.93 19.68
C GLY A 11 -9.07 6.07 18.87
N LEU A 12 -8.89 5.25 17.83
CA LEU A 12 -7.74 5.33 16.93
C LEU A 12 -7.67 6.66 16.16
N LEU A 13 -8.80 7.16 15.66
CA LEU A 13 -8.87 8.43 14.95
C LEU A 13 -8.62 9.62 15.87
N LEU A 14 -9.10 9.58 17.12
CA LEU A 14 -8.79 10.57 18.13
C LEU A 14 -7.28 10.58 18.43
N ALA A 15 -6.66 9.41 18.62
CA ALA A 15 -5.22 9.31 18.82
C ALA A 15 -4.41 9.88 17.64
N CYS A 16 -4.81 9.55 16.39
CA CYS A 16 -4.20 10.12 15.19
C CYS A 16 -4.31 11.65 15.17
N SER A 17 -5.50 12.18 15.48
CA SER A 17 -5.78 13.62 15.46
C SER A 17 -4.95 14.37 16.50
N VAL A 18 -4.84 13.83 17.72
CA VAL A 18 -4.02 14.42 18.80
C VAL A 18 -2.53 14.41 18.44
N LEU A 19 -2.03 13.32 17.86
CA LEU A 19 -0.62 13.23 17.45
C LEU A 19 -0.31 14.12 16.26
N PHE A 20 -1.25 14.28 15.33
CA PHE A 20 -1.12 15.20 14.21
C PHE A 20 -1.14 16.67 14.67
N ALA A 21 -2.02 17.02 15.60
CA ALA A 21 -2.10 18.36 16.18
C ALA A 21 -0.82 18.73 16.95
N SER A 22 -0.33 17.82 17.81
CA SER A 22 0.94 18.04 18.54
C SER A 22 2.15 18.17 17.62
N GLY A 23 2.27 17.32 16.59
CA GLY A 23 3.37 17.43 15.62
C GLY A 23 3.30 18.68 14.75
N SER A 24 2.10 19.25 14.54
CA SER A 24 1.92 20.53 13.85
C SER A 24 2.28 21.71 14.73
N GLN A 25 2.00 21.65 16.04
CA GLN A 25 2.43 22.66 17.02
C GLN A 25 3.96 22.70 17.16
N ASP A 26 4.63 21.54 17.26
CA ASP A 26 6.09 21.47 17.30
C ASP A 26 6.74 22.11 16.05
N LYS A 27 6.12 21.91 14.88
CA LYS A 27 6.56 22.53 13.62
C LYS A 27 6.25 24.02 13.55
N SER A 28 5.10 24.48 14.05
CA SER A 28 4.78 25.91 14.08
C SER A 28 5.66 26.69 15.05
N ASP A 29 6.02 26.09 16.18
CA ASP A 29 6.92 26.71 17.17
C ASP A 29 8.38 26.74 16.69
N ALA A 30 8.81 25.73 15.93
CA ALA A 30 10.10 25.74 15.23
C ALA A 30 10.12 26.78 14.09
N SER A 31 9.06 26.82 13.27
CA SER A 31 8.87 27.81 12.19
C SER A 31 8.87 29.25 12.71
N ASN A 32 8.19 29.53 13.82
CA ASN A 32 8.17 30.86 14.44
C ASN A 32 9.54 31.30 14.98
N LYS A 33 10.42 30.36 15.32
CA LYS A 33 11.81 30.65 15.72
C LYS A 33 12.70 30.94 14.51
N ASP A 34 12.47 30.26 13.38
CA ASP A 34 13.21 30.47 12.12
C ASP A 34 12.71 31.70 11.32
N GLU A 35 11.41 32.02 11.35
CA GLU A 35 10.85 33.24 10.73
C GLU A 35 11.36 34.52 11.40
N LYS A 36 11.74 34.47 12.69
CA LYS A 36 12.45 35.58 13.34
C LYS A 36 13.85 35.84 12.77
N LYS A 37 14.40 34.94 11.93
CA LYS A 37 15.69 35.11 11.24
C LYS A 37 15.58 35.40 9.74
N SER A 38 14.44 35.17 9.09
CA SER A 38 14.30 35.29 7.62
C SER A 38 13.13 36.20 7.21
N SER A 39 13.09 37.42 7.75
CA SER A 39 12.19 38.46 7.26
C SER A 39 12.68 39.01 5.92
N GLN A 40 12.28 38.38 4.81
CA GLN A 40 11.95 38.99 3.51
C GLN A 40 11.86 37.91 2.41
N GLN A 41 10.67 37.37 2.16
CA GLN A 41 10.34 36.87 0.83
C GLN A 41 8.83 36.96 0.57
N LYS A 42 8.46 37.68 -0.50
CA LYS A 42 7.07 37.81 -0.97
C LYS A 42 6.49 36.42 -1.30
N PRO A 43 5.17 36.20 -1.13
CA PRO A 43 4.54 34.94 -1.50
C PRO A 43 4.67 34.74 -3.02
N LYS A 44 5.53 33.82 -3.44
CA LYS A 44 5.59 33.33 -4.82
C LYS A 44 4.26 32.64 -5.13
N GLN A 45 3.63 33.01 -6.25
CA GLN A 45 2.41 32.37 -6.74
C GLN A 45 2.60 30.85 -6.78
N THR A 46 1.84 30.15 -5.94
CA THR A 46 1.88 28.71 -5.82
C THR A 46 1.29 28.10 -7.08
N GLY A 47 2.14 27.48 -7.91
CA GLY A 47 1.62 26.43 -8.80
C GLY A 47 0.89 25.41 -7.94
N SER A 48 -0.23 24.86 -8.41
CA SER A 48 -1.01 23.89 -7.63
C SER A 48 -1.16 22.61 -8.43
N GLN A 49 -0.85 21.47 -7.80
CA GLN A 49 -1.14 20.14 -8.33
C GLN A 49 -2.48 19.60 -7.78
N TRP A 50 -3.37 20.47 -7.30
CA TRP A 50 -4.65 20.08 -6.71
C TRP A 50 -5.48 19.19 -7.64
N ALA A 51 -5.51 19.48 -8.94
CA ALA A 51 -6.18 18.64 -9.93
C ALA A 51 -5.67 17.19 -9.94
N PHE A 52 -4.36 16.99 -9.77
CA PHE A 52 -3.78 15.65 -9.63
C PHE A 52 -4.25 14.97 -8.35
N TYR A 53 -4.21 15.67 -7.21
CA TYR A 53 -4.63 15.10 -5.93
C TYR A 53 -6.10 14.69 -5.91
N VAL A 54 -6.98 15.44 -6.57
CA VAL A 54 -8.40 15.08 -6.73
C VAL A 54 -8.52 13.78 -7.52
N VAL A 55 -7.86 13.66 -8.68
CA VAL A 55 -7.86 12.42 -9.45
C VAL A 55 -7.28 11.27 -8.65
N TYR A 56 -6.13 11.48 -8.00
CA TYR A 56 -5.47 10.50 -7.16
C TYR A 56 -6.38 10.00 -6.03
N ALA A 57 -7.08 10.90 -5.35
CA ALA A 57 -8.05 10.55 -4.32
C ALA A 57 -9.21 9.71 -4.86
N LEU A 58 -9.74 10.03 -6.06
CA LEU A 58 -10.81 9.26 -6.69
C LEU A 58 -10.35 7.86 -7.08
N VAL A 59 -9.18 7.72 -7.71
CA VAL A 59 -8.67 6.42 -8.16
C VAL A 59 -8.24 5.55 -6.97
N MET A 60 -7.58 6.11 -5.96
CA MET A 60 -7.28 5.38 -4.71
C MET A 60 -8.57 5.02 -3.96
N GLY A 61 -9.56 5.92 -3.95
CA GLY A 61 -10.86 5.67 -3.34
C GLY A 61 -11.57 4.49 -3.99
N SER A 62 -11.50 4.37 -5.32
CA SER A 62 -12.08 3.22 -6.04
C SER A 62 -11.45 1.88 -5.64
N ASP A 63 -10.17 1.86 -5.30
CA ASP A 63 -9.44 0.67 -4.87
C ASP A 63 -9.79 0.31 -3.42
N TRP A 64 -9.71 1.30 -2.52
CA TRP A 64 -9.95 1.08 -1.10
C TRP A 64 -11.42 0.80 -0.75
N LEU A 65 -12.37 1.30 -1.54
CA LEU A 65 -13.80 1.10 -1.28
C LEU A 65 -14.22 -0.37 -1.43
N GLN A 66 -13.62 -1.10 -2.37
CA GLN A 66 -13.94 -2.51 -2.62
C GLN A 66 -13.09 -3.50 -1.81
N GLY A 67 -11.89 -3.11 -1.37
CA GLY A 67 -10.94 -3.96 -0.67
C GLY A 67 -11.54 -4.77 0.51
N PRO A 68 -12.27 -4.13 1.45
CA PRO A 68 -12.80 -4.81 2.64
C PRO A 68 -13.81 -5.92 2.34
N PHE A 69 -14.53 -5.80 1.22
CA PHE A 69 -15.68 -6.66 0.90
C PHE A 69 -15.33 -7.78 -0.09
N LEU A 70 -14.08 -7.88 -0.54
CA LEU A 70 -13.69 -8.84 -1.56
C LEU A 70 -13.90 -10.30 -1.14
N TYR A 71 -13.47 -10.64 0.09
CA TYR A 71 -13.65 -11.96 0.67
C TYR A 71 -15.14 -12.27 0.91
N SER A 72 -15.85 -11.34 1.55
CA SER A 72 -17.24 -11.55 1.94
C SER A 72 -18.19 -11.57 0.73
N LEU A 73 -17.88 -10.84 -0.34
CA LEU A 73 -18.60 -10.97 -1.61
C LEU A 73 -18.45 -12.38 -2.18
N TYR A 74 -17.23 -12.92 -2.22
CA TYR A 74 -16.97 -14.24 -2.79
C TYR A 74 -17.58 -15.38 -1.98
N LYS A 75 -17.42 -15.35 -0.66
CA LYS A 75 -17.89 -16.43 0.21
C LYS A 75 -19.36 -16.29 0.57
N ASN A 76 -19.80 -15.11 0.99
CA ASN A 76 -21.15 -14.93 1.55
C ASN A 76 -22.20 -14.64 0.47
N GLU A 77 -21.87 -13.83 -0.55
CA GLU A 77 -22.86 -13.42 -1.56
C GLU A 77 -22.84 -14.30 -2.81
N HIS A 78 -21.66 -14.63 -3.34
CA HIS A 78 -21.52 -15.51 -4.51
C HIS A 78 -21.46 -17.00 -4.17
N GLN A 79 -21.28 -17.34 -2.88
CA GLN A 79 -21.20 -18.72 -2.40
C GLN A 79 -20.15 -19.57 -3.13
N ILE A 80 -19.03 -18.95 -3.51
CA ILE A 80 -17.91 -19.63 -4.15
C ILE A 80 -17.24 -20.57 -3.14
N SER A 81 -16.84 -21.76 -3.61
CA SER A 81 -16.09 -22.70 -2.78
C SER A 81 -14.85 -22.04 -2.19
N ALA A 82 -14.59 -22.31 -0.90
CA ALA A 82 -13.48 -21.73 -0.18
C ALA A 82 -12.12 -22.01 -0.85
N ASP A 83 -11.99 -23.12 -1.57
CA ASP A 83 -10.77 -23.49 -2.29
C ASP A 83 -10.42 -22.52 -3.44
N PHE A 84 -11.42 -21.90 -4.08
CA PHE A 84 -11.19 -20.98 -5.19
C PHE A 84 -10.88 -19.55 -4.74
N VAL A 85 -11.24 -19.18 -3.51
CA VAL A 85 -11.04 -17.81 -3.01
C VAL A 85 -9.55 -17.45 -2.98
N PRO A 86 -8.64 -18.22 -2.35
CA PRO A 86 -7.20 -17.96 -2.40
C PRO A 86 -6.65 -17.92 -3.83
N THR A 87 -7.14 -18.80 -4.72
CA THR A 87 -6.72 -18.81 -6.13
C THR A 87 -7.10 -17.52 -6.85
N LEU A 88 -8.30 -16.99 -6.62
CA LEU A 88 -8.74 -15.70 -7.19
C LEU A 88 -7.86 -14.54 -6.71
N PHE A 89 -7.54 -14.47 -5.41
CA PHE A 89 -6.60 -13.47 -4.88
C PHE A 89 -5.22 -13.62 -5.52
N THR A 90 -4.72 -14.86 -5.62
CA THR A 90 -3.43 -15.19 -6.22
C THR A 90 -3.37 -14.75 -7.69
N THR A 91 -4.42 -14.97 -8.48
CA THR A 91 -4.49 -14.53 -9.87
C THR A 91 -4.34 -13.00 -9.99
N GLY A 92 -4.98 -12.24 -9.10
CA GLY A 92 -4.84 -10.79 -9.07
C GLY A 92 -3.40 -10.35 -8.80
N PHE A 93 -2.76 -10.92 -7.78
CA PHE A 93 -1.36 -10.62 -7.44
C PHE A 93 -0.39 -11.01 -8.56
N VAL A 94 -0.53 -12.20 -9.15
CA VAL A 94 0.32 -12.66 -10.26
C VAL A 94 0.14 -11.76 -11.48
N SER A 95 -1.11 -11.44 -11.83
CA SER A 95 -1.38 -10.54 -12.95
C SER A 95 -0.76 -9.16 -12.72
N GLY A 96 -0.90 -8.59 -11.52
CA GLY A 96 -0.25 -7.32 -11.16
C GLY A 96 1.27 -7.39 -11.23
N ALA A 97 1.88 -8.45 -10.71
CA ALA A 97 3.33 -8.65 -10.76
C ALA A 97 3.86 -8.69 -12.20
N VAL A 98 3.21 -9.45 -13.08
CA VAL A 98 3.57 -9.57 -14.50
C VAL A 98 3.36 -8.24 -15.22
N ALA A 99 2.19 -7.63 -15.01
CA ALA A 99 1.81 -6.31 -15.53
C ALA A 99 2.83 -5.22 -15.16
N GLY A 100 3.28 -5.20 -13.91
CA GLY A 100 4.23 -4.21 -13.40
C GLY A 100 5.59 -4.19 -14.09
N TYR A 101 5.99 -5.30 -14.75
CA TYR A 101 7.28 -5.37 -15.45
C TYR A 101 7.31 -4.54 -16.74
N PHE A 102 6.23 -4.53 -17.51
CA PHE A 102 6.20 -3.88 -18.84
C PHE A 102 5.35 -2.61 -18.89
N ILE A 103 4.39 -2.42 -17.98
CA ILE A 103 3.41 -1.32 -18.05
C ILE A 103 4.03 0.06 -17.98
N GLY A 104 5.02 0.27 -17.12
CA GLY A 104 5.72 1.56 -17.07
C GLY A 104 6.32 1.93 -18.43
N SER A 105 7.02 0.97 -19.06
CA SER A 105 7.62 1.16 -20.39
C SER A 105 6.58 1.36 -21.49
N LEU A 106 5.43 0.70 -21.39
CA LEU A 106 4.36 0.79 -22.37
C LEU A 106 3.66 2.15 -22.28
N ALA A 107 3.38 2.61 -21.06
CA ALA A 107 2.80 3.92 -20.78
C ALA A 107 3.73 5.05 -21.23
N ASP A 108 5.03 4.91 -21.04
CA ASP A 108 6.01 5.89 -21.51
C ASP A 108 6.02 6.06 -23.03
N ARG A 109 5.70 5.01 -23.79
CA ARG A 109 5.64 5.02 -25.27
C ARG A 109 4.28 5.44 -25.82
N HIS A 110 3.19 4.96 -25.23
CA HIS A 110 1.83 5.16 -25.75
C HIS A 110 1.11 6.37 -25.14
N GLY A 111 1.72 7.00 -24.13
CA GLY A 111 1.13 8.13 -23.40
C GLY A 111 0.61 7.70 -22.03
N ARG A 112 0.97 8.49 -21.01
CA ARG A 112 0.59 8.20 -19.63
C ARG A 112 -0.85 8.62 -19.33
N LYS A 113 -1.38 9.68 -19.95
CA LYS A 113 -2.80 10.04 -19.83
C LYS A 113 -3.68 8.95 -20.42
N ALA A 114 -3.39 8.50 -21.65
CA ALA A 114 -4.08 7.37 -22.25
C ALA A 114 -4.04 6.11 -21.38
N SER A 115 -2.90 5.82 -20.76
CA SER A 115 -2.73 4.69 -19.83
C SER A 115 -3.55 4.84 -18.53
N CYS A 116 -3.67 6.05 -17.99
CA CYS A 116 -4.55 6.35 -16.84
C CYS A 116 -6.04 6.23 -17.21
N LEU A 117 -6.45 6.60 -18.42
CA LEU A 117 -7.83 6.38 -18.90
C LEU A 117 -8.11 4.90 -19.13
N PHE A 118 -7.14 4.16 -19.69
CA PHE A 118 -7.23 2.71 -19.82
C PHE A 118 -7.34 2.03 -18.44
N PHE A 119 -6.59 2.50 -17.44
CA PHE A 119 -6.78 2.08 -16.05
C PHE A 119 -8.24 2.26 -15.61
N CYS A 120 -8.83 3.45 -15.79
CA CYS A 120 -10.22 3.69 -15.37
C CYS A 120 -11.20 2.71 -16.02
N ALA A 121 -11.04 2.43 -17.32
CA ALA A 121 -11.90 1.49 -18.04
C ALA A 121 -11.68 0.03 -17.60
N ALA A 122 -10.42 -0.42 -17.54
CA ALA A 122 -10.07 -1.79 -17.16
C ALA A 122 -10.45 -2.09 -15.71
N TYR A 123 -10.24 -1.13 -14.80
CA TYR A 123 -10.57 -1.28 -13.39
C TYR A 123 -12.08 -1.23 -13.15
N ALA A 124 -12.82 -0.38 -13.87
CA ALA A 124 -14.27 -0.37 -13.81
C ALA A 124 -14.86 -1.70 -14.30
N LEU A 125 -14.31 -2.25 -15.40
CA LEU A 125 -14.69 -3.58 -15.88
C LEU A 125 -14.37 -4.67 -14.86
N SER A 126 -13.20 -4.61 -14.21
CA SER A 126 -12.85 -5.51 -13.10
C SER A 126 -13.89 -5.48 -11.97
N CYS A 127 -14.29 -4.28 -11.52
CA CYS A 127 -15.32 -4.12 -10.50
C CYS A 127 -16.65 -4.72 -10.94
N ILE A 128 -17.11 -4.44 -12.17
CA ILE A 128 -18.37 -4.99 -12.71
C ILE A 128 -18.31 -6.52 -12.78
N LEU A 129 -17.26 -7.09 -13.37
CA LEU A 129 -17.10 -8.54 -13.48
C LEU A 129 -17.06 -9.22 -12.11
N THR A 130 -16.47 -8.55 -11.11
CA THR A 130 -16.43 -9.04 -9.73
C THR A 130 -17.82 -9.17 -9.10
N THR A 131 -18.81 -8.36 -9.54
CA THR A 131 -20.19 -8.46 -9.04
C THR A 131 -20.99 -9.61 -9.63
N ILE A 132 -20.48 -10.29 -10.66
CA ILE A 132 -21.18 -11.38 -11.35
C ILE A 132 -20.75 -12.73 -10.76
N PRO A 133 -21.68 -13.59 -10.29
CA PRO A 133 -21.38 -14.88 -9.68
C PRO A 133 -21.03 -15.94 -10.73
N ASN A 134 -19.99 -15.69 -11.54
CA ASN A 134 -19.47 -16.64 -12.53
C ASN A 134 -17.95 -16.74 -12.38
N VAL A 135 -17.45 -17.92 -12.03
CA VAL A 135 -16.04 -18.17 -11.70
C VAL A 135 -15.09 -17.68 -12.81
N SER A 136 -15.40 -17.95 -14.09
CA SER A 136 -14.57 -17.52 -15.21
C SER A 136 -14.51 -16.00 -15.32
N LEU A 137 -15.65 -15.31 -15.16
CA LEU A 137 -15.70 -13.85 -15.15
C LEU A 137 -14.97 -13.26 -13.94
N LEU A 138 -15.03 -13.92 -12.78
CA LEU A 138 -14.28 -13.52 -11.58
C LEU A 138 -12.76 -13.58 -11.84
N PHE A 139 -12.26 -14.62 -12.51
CA PHE A 139 -10.85 -14.71 -12.89
C PHE A 139 -10.44 -13.60 -13.86
N ILE A 140 -11.26 -13.31 -14.88
CA ILE A 140 -11.00 -12.20 -15.80
C ILE A 140 -11.00 -10.87 -15.04
N GLY A 141 -11.95 -10.68 -14.13
CA GLY A 141 -12.00 -9.52 -13.24
C GLY A 141 -10.72 -9.40 -12.41
N ARG A 142 -10.21 -10.49 -11.84
CA ARG A 142 -8.94 -10.49 -11.09
C ARG A 142 -7.73 -10.13 -11.93
N VAL A 143 -7.66 -10.61 -13.17
CA VAL A 143 -6.58 -10.23 -14.11
C VAL A 143 -6.64 -8.74 -14.43
N LEU A 144 -7.82 -8.21 -14.75
CA LEU A 144 -8.00 -6.78 -15.00
C LEU A 144 -7.73 -5.93 -13.75
N GLY A 145 -8.09 -6.44 -12.57
CA GLY A 145 -7.79 -5.83 -11.29
C GLY A 145 -6.29 -5.73 -11.04
N GLY A 146 -5.55 -6.83 -11.18
CA GLY A 146 -4.09 -6.84 -11.04
C GLY A 146 -3.40 -5.91 -12.03
N LEU A 147 -3.81 -5.94 -13.29
CA LEU A 147 -3.39 -4.98 -14.32
C LEU A 147 -3.63 -3.53 -13.90
N GLY A 148 -4.82 -3.23 -13.38
CA GLY A 148 -5.20 -1.92 -12.89
C GLY A 148 -4.37 -1.46 -11.70
N THR A 149 -4.16 -2.31 -10.69
CA THR A 149 -3.30 -2.01 -9.54
C THR A 149 -1.89 -1.63 -9.97
N SER A 150 -1.32 -2.33 -10.96
CA SER A 150 0.01 -2.00 -11.49
C SER A 150 0.03 -0.65 -12.20
N LEU A 151 -1.01 -0.29 -12.95
CA LEU A 151 -1.15 1.04 -13.55
C LEU A 151 -1.30 2.13 -12.46
N LEU A 152 -2.14 1.88 -11.45
CA LEU A 152 -2.45 2.80 -10.36
C LEU A 152 -1.18 3.26 -9.62
N PHE A 153 -0.35 2.29 -9.22
CA PHE A 153 0.87 2.55 -8.44
C PHE A 153 2.12 2.88 -9.28
N SER A 154 2.02 2.97 -10.61
CA SER A 154 3.17 3.32 -11.46
C SER A 154 2.93 4.52 -12.37
N VAL A 155 1.87 4.48 -13.19
CA VAL A 155 1.65 5.46 -14.25
C VAL A 155 1.19 6.79 -13.68
N PHE A 156 0.33 6.80 -12.66
CA PHE A 156 -0.15 8.03 -12.02
C PHE A 156 0.98 8.82 -11.37
N GLU A 157 1.85 8.13 -10.63
CA GLU A 157 3.05 8.73 -10.04
C GLU A 157 3.97 9.29 -11.12
N SER A 158 4.23 8.50 -12.17
CA SER A 158 5.07 8.93 -13.29
C SER A 158 4.50 10.16 -13.98
N TRP A 159 3.19 10.20 -14.26
CA TRP A 159 2.51 11.36 -14.85
C TRP A 159 2.69 12.61 -13.98
N MET A 160 2.51 12.47 -12.66
CA MET A 160 2.68 13.57 -11.70
C MET A 160 4.09 14.14 -11.67
N VAL A 161 5.11 13.27 -11.67
CA VAL A 161 6.52 13.70 -11.70
C VAL A 161 6.81 14.47 -13.00
N THR A 162 6.32 13.99 -14.14
CA THR A 162 6.53 14.69 -15.41
C THR A 162 5.77 16.01 -15.49
N ASP A 163 4.53 16.10 -15.01
CA ASP A 163 3.80 17.37 -14.90
C ASP A 163 4.54 18.38 -14.00
N PHE A 164 5.09 17.90 -12.88
CA PHE A 164 5.85 18.73 -11.94
C PHE A 164 7.05 19.41 -12.62
N HIS A 165 7.82 18.66 -13.40
CA HIS A 165 8.97 19.18 -14.13
C HIS A 165 8.55 20.05 -15.33
N ALA A 166 7.55 19.62 -16.11
CA ALA A 166 7.06 20.36 -17.28
C ALA A 166 6.56 21.77 -16.91
N ARG A 167 5.86 21.89 -15.77
CA ARG A 167 5.35 23.16 -15.25
C ARG A 167 6.37 23.98 -14.46
N ARG A 168 7.60 23.48 -14.33
CA ARG A 168 8.71 24.05 -13.55
C ARG A 168 8.29 24.42 -12.12
N LEU A 169 7.55 23.50 -11.48
CA LEU A 169 6.98 23.74 -10.15
C LEU A 169 8.06 23.91 -9.07
N GLY A 170 9.23 23.29 -9.27
CA GLY A 170 10.42 23.51 -8.44
C GLY A 170 10.85 24.98 -8.39
N GLU A 171 10.89 25.66 -9.53
CA GLU A 171 11.27 27.09 -9.62
C GLU A 171 10.23 28.01 -8.93
N LYS A 172 8.97 27.54 -8.89
CA LYS A 172 7.85 28.19 -8.21
C LYS A 172 7.81 27.94 -6.70
N GLY A 173 8.82 27.25 -6.15
CA GLY A 173 8.98 27.02 -4.71
C GLY A 173 8.30 25.75 -4.19
N MET A 174 7.89 24.84 -5.06
CA MET A 174 7.35 23.54 -4.68
C MET A 174 8.47 22.50 -4.56
N ASP A 175 8.37 21.59 -3.60
CA ASP A 175 9.33 20.49 -3.43
C ASP A 175 8.64 19.16 -3.75
N LEU A 176 9.31 18.33 -4.54
CA LEU A 176 8.81 17.02 -4.94
C LEU A 176 8.61 16.11 -3.72
N SER A 177 9.49 16.20 -2.71
CA SER A 177 9.34 15.43 -1.46
C SER A 177 8.06 15.81 -0.72
N ARG A 178 7.71 17.11 -0.72
CA ARG A 178 6.44 17.59 -0.17
C ARG A 178 5.25 17.09 -0.98
N THR A 179 5.36 17.03 -2.31
CA THR A 179 4.31 16.50 -3.19
C THR A 179 4.02 15.03 -2.89
N PHE A 180 5.07 14.20 -2.75
CA PHE A 180 4.96 12.79 -2.35
C PHE A 180 4.41 12.62 -0.94
N GLY A 181 4.84 13.45 0.02
CA GLY A 181 4.30 13.44 1.38
C GLY A 181 2.79 13.75 1.43
N LEU A 182 2.32 14.70 0.62
CA LEU A 182 0.89 15.00 0.48
C LEU A 182 0.13 13.86 -0.20
N MET A 183 0.70 13.25 -1.24
CA MET A 183 0.11 12.08 -1.91
C MET A 183 -0.09 10.91 -0.91
N SER A 184 0.91 10.62 -0.08
CA SER A 184 0.80 9.62 0.98
C SER A 184 -0.29 9.98 2.01
N THR A 185 -0.37 11.25 2.41
CA THR A 185 -1.41 11.73 3.34
C THR A 185 -2.81 11.58 2.76
N VAL A 186 -3.00 11.97 1.49
CA VAL A 186 -4.26 11.80 0.76
C VAL A 186 -4.64 10.32 0.71
N ASN A 187 -3.70 9.44 0.38
CA ASN A 187 -3.96 8.01 0.35
C ASN A 187 -4.45 7.47 1.70
N SER A 188 -3.79 7.83 2.81
CA SER A 188 -4.19 7.39 4.15
C SER A 188 -5.60 7.87 4.52
N ILE A 189 -5.93 9.13 4.25
CA ILE A 189 -7.26 9.68 4.53
C ILE A 189 -8.32 8.95 3.69
N VAL A 190 -8.05 8.79 2.39
CA VAL A 190 -8.97 8.12 1.46
C VAL A 190 -9.18 6.66 1.86
N ALA A 191 -8.15 5.95 2.30
CA ALA A 191 -8.28 4.56 2.75
C ALA A 191 -9.22 4.43 3.97
N ILE A 192 -9.04 5.28 4.99
CA ILE A 192 -9.89 5.30 6.19
C ILE A 192 -11.34 5.66 5.81
N VAL A 193 -11.53 6.74 5.05
CA VAL A 193 -12.87 7.18 4.63
C VAL A 193 -13.55 6.12 3.78
N SER A 194 -12.84 5.46 2.86
CA SER A 194 -13.38 4.40 2.02
C SER A 194 -13.83 3.19 2.85
N GLY A 195 -13.12 2.83 3.91
CA GLY A 195 -13.58 1.79 4.85
C GLY A 195 -14.91 2.15 5.50
N VAL A 196 -15.07 3.39 5.99
CA VAL A 196 -16.33 3.85 6.60
C VAL A 196 -17.47 3.96 5.58
N VAL A 197 -17.20 4.53 4.40
CA VAL A 197 -18.21 4.71 3.34
C VAL A 197 -18.65 3.38 2.76
N SER A 198 -17.74 2.43 2.56
CA SER A 198 -18.08 1.08 2.07
C SER A 198 -18.98 0.35 3.07
N GLU A 199 -18.70 0.43 4.37
CA GLU A 199 -19.59 -0.13 5.40
C GLU A 199 -20.98 0.52 5.33
N TRP A 200 -21.04 1.85 5.26
CA TRP A 200 -22.30 2.58 5.18
C TRP A 200 -23.10 2.16 3.93
N LEU A 201 -22.46 2.03 2.76
CA LEU A 201 -23.12 1.58 1.52
C LEU A 201 -23.72 0.19 1.67
N VAL A 202 -22.99 -0.76 2.27
CA VAL A 202 -23.51 -2.12 2.50
C VAL A 202 -24.65 -2.10 3.51
N SER A 203 -24.57 -1.26 4.55
CA SER A 203 -25.64 -1.14 5.55
C SER A 203 -26.97 -0.61 4.98
N VAL A 204 -26.91 0.32 4.01
CA VAL A 204 -28.10 0.91 3.39
C VAL A 204 -28.66 0.02 2.27
N THR A 205 -27.78 -0.57 1.46
CA THR A 205 -28.20 -1.35 0.28
C THR A 205 -28.47 -2.83 0.59
N GLY A 206 -27.95 -3.35 1.70
CA GLY A 206 -28.04 -4.76 2.06
C GLY A 206 -27.20 -5.71 1.19
N THR A 207 -26.43 -5.20 0.23
CA THR A 207 -25.58 -6.00 -0.67
C THR A 207 -24.12 -5.58 -0.59
N ARG A 208 -23.22 -6.57 -0.63
CA ARG A 208 -21.77 -6.38 -0.64
C ARG A 208 -21.25 -6.03 -2.03
N LYS A 209 -22.11 -5.99 -3.05
CA LYS A 209 -21.81 -5.48 -4.41
C LYS A 209 -21.75 -3.96 -4.47
N SER A 210 -22.44 -3.26 -3.55
CA SER A 210 -22.55 -1.80 -3.60
C SER A 210 -21.22 -1.04 -3.58
N PRO A 211 -20.18 -1.44 -2.82
CA PRO A 211 -18.89 -0.75 -2.85
C PRO A 211 -18.21 -0.87 -4.21
N PHE A 212 -18.34 -2.02 -4.90
CA PHE A 212 -17.79 -2.23 -6.24
C PHE A 212 -18.46 -1.32 -7.28
N LEU A 213 -19.78 -1.15 -7.21
CA LEU A 213 -20.50 -0.26 -8.12
C LEU A 213 -20.20 1.21 -7.82
N ALA A 214 -20.04 1.57 -6.55
CA ALA A 214 -19.60 2.91 -6.17
C ALA A 214 -18.16 3.19 -6.66
N SER A 215 -17.26 2.21 -6.63
CA SER A 215 -15.92 2.30 -7.24
C SER A 215 -15.99 2.60 -8.73
N VAL A 216 -16.91 1.98 -9.48
CA VAL A 216 -17.15 2.30 -10.91
C VAL A 216 -17.54 3.77 -11.08
N GLY A 217 -18.42 4.29 -10.22
CA GLY A 217 -18.80 5.70 -10.23
C GLY A 217 -17.60 6.63 -10.02
N LEU A 218 -16.75 6.34 -9.04
CA LEU A 218 -15.51 7.11 -8.80
C LEU A 218 -14.56 7.07 -10.00
N LEU A 219 -14.42 5.91 -10.65
CA LEU A 219 -13.58 5.74 -11.84
C LEU A 219 -14.11 6.51 -13.05
N VAL A 220 -15.43 6.58 -13.24
CA VAL A 220 -16.05 7.38 -14.32
C VAL A 220 -15.80 8.87 -14.09
N VAL A 221 -15.95 9.35 -12.85
CA VAL A 221 -15.65 10.75 -12.51
C VAL A 221 -14.16 11.04 -12.70
N ALA A 222 -13.28 10.15 -12.23
CA ALA A 222 -11.83 10.28 -12.44
C ALA A 222 -11.48 10.33 -13.93
N ALA A 223 -12.06 9.46 -14.76
CA ALA A 223 -11.86 9.45 -16.20
C ALA A 223 -12.31 10.76 -16.85
N GLY A 224 -13.45 11.33 -16.44
CA GLY A 224 -13.93 12.63 -16.93
C GLY A 224 -12.99 13.78 -16.57
N VAL A 225 -12.46 13.79 -15.34
CA VAL A 225 -11.48 14.80 -14.88
C VAL A 225 -10.14 14.62 -15.62
N ILE A 226 -9.63 13.40 -15.77
CA ILE A 226 -8.40 13.12 -16.52
C ILE A 226 -8.57 13.55 -17.98
N ALA A 227 -9.68 13.18 -18.62
CA ALA A 227 -9.92 13.48 -20.03
C ALA A 227 -9.92 15.00 -20.29
N SER A 228 -10.52 15.78 -19.39
CA SER A 228 -10.70 17.23 -19.52
C SER A 228 -9.54 18.08 -19.01
N GLN A 229 -8.81 17.64 -17.97
CA GLN A 229 -7.81 18.49 -17.29
C GLN A 229 -6.37 18.05 -17.50
N TRP A 230 -6.12 16.81 -17.93
CA TRP A 230 -4.76 16.31 -18.11
C TRP A 230 -4.33 16.47 -19.57
N ASP A 231 -3.10 16.90 -19.77
CA ASP A 231 -2.43 16.83 -21.05
C ASP A 231 -1.73 15.48 -21.21
N GLU A 232 -1.60 15.03 -22.46
CA GLU A 232 -0.85 13.81 -22.74
C GLU A 232 0.64 14.07 -22.50
N ASN A 233 1.27 13.21 -21.70
CA ASN A 233 2.70 13.28 -21.46
C ASN A 233 3.34 11.90 -21.67
N TYR A 234 4.58 11.95 -22.15
CA TYR A 234 5.36 10.78 -22.54
C TYR A 234 6.61 10.70 -21.68
N GLY A 235 7.09 9.48 -21.45
CA GLY A 235 8.37 9.27 -20.79
C GLY A 235 9.55 9.53 -21.73
N SER A 236 10.76 9.43 -21.19
CA SER A 236 12.02 9.55 -21.94
C SER A 236 12.15 8.53 -23.09
N ALA A 237 11.36 7.45 -23.09
CA ALA A 237 11.28 6.48 -24.19
C ALA A 237 10.40 6.93 -25.37
N GLY A 238 9.51 7.92 -25.19
CA GLY A 238 8.64 8.48 -26.24
C GLY A 238 9.25 9.68 -26.96
N GLN A 239 10.21 10.38 -26.34
CA GLN A 239 11.01 11.42 -26.99
C GLN A 239 12.23 10.80 -27.67
N ALA A 240 12.05 10.36 -28.91
CA ALA A 240 13.16 9.99 -29.78
C ALA A 240 13.92 11.24 -30.26
N SER A 241 14.78 11.83 -29.43
CA SER A 241 15.92 12.64 -29.89
C SER A 241 16.86 13.05 -28.75
N SER A 242 18.16 13.02 -29.08
CA SER A 242 19.34 13.55 -28.37
C SER A 242 19.80 12.86 -27.08
N SER A 243 20.60 11.82 -27.29
CA SER A 243 21.98 11.72 -26.78
C SER A 243 22.28 12.23 -25.36
N GLU A 244 22.44 11.28 -24.44
CA GLU A 244 23.67 11.20 -23.64
C GLU A 244 23.91 9.73 -23.27
N LYS A 245 24.70 9.03 -24.10
CA LYS A 245 25.38 7.82 -23.66
C LYS A 245 26.50 8.26 -22.72
N SER A 246 26.16 8.62 -21.48
CA SER A 246 27.16 8.73 -20.44
C SER A 246 27.68 7.32 -20.13
N ASN A 247 28.88 7.02 -20.63
CA ASN A 247 29.73 5.92 -20.16
C ASN A 247 30.23 6.23 -18.74
N ALA A 248 29.32 6.49 -17.81
CA ALA A 248 29.63 6.37 -16.39
C ALA A 248 29.57 4.88 -16.05
N ASN A 249 30.56 4.36 -15.32
CA ASN A 249 30.58 3.00 -14.76
C ASN A 249 29.20 2.68 -14.19
N LYS A 250 28.35 2.01 -14.97
CA LYS A 250 27.04 1.58 -14.47
C LYS A 250 27.34 0.61 -13.34
N PRO A 251 26.78 0.82 -12.14
CA PRO A 251 26.91 -0.16 -11.07
C PRO A 251 26.50 -1.51 -11.66
N SER A 252 27.38 -2.51 -11.55
CA SER A 252 27.04 -3.83 -12.06
C SER A 252 25.92 -4.38 -11.19
N LEU A 253 24.76 -4.65 -11.80
CA LEU A 253 23.61 -5.29 -11.12
C LEU A 253 24.08 -6.49 -10.30
N TRP A 254 24.97 -7.29 -10.87
CA TRP A 254 25.55 -8.46 -10.20
C TRP A 254 26.36 -8.07 -8.96
N ALA A 255 27.22 -7.05 -9.05
CA ALA A 255 28.02 -6.58 -7.91
C ALA A 255 27.12 -6.06 -6.77
N THR A 256 26.06 -5.32 -7.10
CA THR A 256 25.08 -4.84 -6.11
C THR A 256 24.28 -5.97 -5.49
N MET A 257 23.88 -6.98 -6.28
CA MET A 257 23.16 -8.16 -5.76
C MET A 257 24.05 -9.10 -4.93
N THR A 258 25.37 -8.92 -4.96
CA THR A 258 26.31 -9.69 -4.11
C THR A 258 26.66 -8.94 -2.81
N ASP A 259 26.25 -7.67 -2.66
CA ASP A 259 26.44 -6.91 -1.41
C ASP A 259 25.55 -7.51 -0.31
N LYS A 260 26.18 -7.93 0.78
CA LYS A 260 25.51 -8.52 1.95
C LYS A 260 24.42 -7.59 2.52
N ARG A 261 24.61 -6.26 2.46
CA ARG A 261 23.63 -5.28 2.95
C ARG A 261 22.38 -5.26 2.07
N VAL A 262 22.58 -5.30 0.75
CA VAL A 262 21.48 -5.36 -0.24
C VAL A 262 20.71 -6.67 -0.07
N LEU A 263 21.42 -7.79 0.09
CA LEU A 263 20.79 -9.10 0.28
C LEU A 263 19.99 -9.19 1.58
N THR A 264 20.51 -8.64 2.68
CA THR A 264 19.82 -8.69 3.98
C THR A 264 18.60 -7.77 4.01
N ILE A 265 18.71 -6.56 3.46
CA ILE A 265 17.56 -5.66 3.30
C ILE A 265 16.54 -6.27 2.33
N GLY A 266 17.01 -6.89 1.26
CA GLY A 266 16.17 -7.59 0.29
C GLY A 266 15.43 -8.78 0.92
N LEU A 267 16.10 -9.58 1.73
CA LEU A 267 15.50 -10.69 2.48
C LEU A 267 14.44 -10.17 3.46
N ALA A 268 14.78 -9.19 4.29
CA ALA A 268 13.86 -8.59 5.25
C ALA A 268 12.63 -7.99 4.57
N SER A 269 12.84 -7.31 3.42
CA SER A 269 11.76 -6.77 2.60
C SER A 269 10.88 -7.86 2.02
N THR A 270 11.47 -8.92 1.48
CA THR A 270 10.74 -10.06 0.91
C THR A 270 9.90 -10.77 1.96
N MET A 271 10.46 -11.04 3.14
CA MET A 271 9.74 -11.78 4.18
C MET A 271 8.64 -10.93 4.83
N PHE A 272 8.89 -9.64 5.09
CA PHE A 272 7.88 -8.75 5.68
C PHE A 272 6.76 -8.43 4.70
N GLU A 273 7.08 -7.98 3.47
CA GLU A 273 6.07 -7.66 2.46
C GLU A 273 5.30 -8.93 2.04
N GLY A 274 5.95 -10.10 2.03
CA GLY A 274 5.29 -11.38 1.74
C GLY A 274 4.26 -11.73 2.80
N SER A 275 4.63 -11.56 4.06
CA SER A 275 3.71 -11.77 5.18
C SER A 275 2.57 -10.75 5.20
N MET A 276 2.82 -9.50 4.78
CA MET A 276 1.80 -8.47 4.61
C MET A 276 0.77 -8.87 3.53
N TYR A 277 1.21 -9.38 2.37
CA TYR A 277 0.27 -9.84 1.34
C TYR A 277 -0.57 -11.03 1.80
N LEU A 278 0.03 -11.97 2.53
CA LEU A 278 -0.71 -13.09 3.12
C LEU A 278 -1.72 -12.61 4.16
N PHE A 279 -1.35 -11.63 4.99
CA PHE A 279 -2.25 -11.00 5.94
C PHE A 279 -3.48 -10.39 5.24
N VAL A 280 -3.30 -9.64 4.15
CA VAL A 280 -4.40 -9.02 3.38
C VAL A 280 -5.43 -10.05 2.90
N VAL A 281 -5.01 -11.28 2.59
CA VAL A 281 -5.92 -12.36 2.19
C VAL A 281 -6.54 -13.06 3.39
N LEU A 282 -5.79 -13.25 4.48
CA LEU A 282 -6.16 -14.12 5.60
C LEU A 282 -6.87 -13.42 6.76
N TRP A 283 -6.80 -12.09 6.89
CA TRP A 283 -7.40 -11.40 8.06
C TRP A 283 -8.91 -11.64 8.14
N SER A 284 -9.63 -11.58 7.02
CA SER A 284 -11.09 -11.78 6.95
C SER A 284 -11.51 -13.19 7.39
N PRO A 285 -11.01 -14.29 6.77
CA PRO A 285 -11.38 -15.65 7.19
C PRO A 285 -10.99 -15.94 8.65
N VAL A 286 -9.85 -15.42 9.11
CA VAL A 286 -9.39 -15.65 10.49
C VAL A 286 -10.29 -14.93 11.49
N LEU A 287 -10.71 -13.69 11.21
CA LEU A 287 -11.62 -12.96 12.09
C LEU A 287 -13.00 -13.59 12.11
N VAL A 288 -13.51 -14.03 10.96
CA VAL A 288 -14.77 -14.80 10.85
C VAL A 288 -14.72 -16.06 11.71
N SER A 289 -13.59 -16.79 11.71
CA SER A 289 -13.43 -18.00 12.54
C SER A 289 -13.38 -17.73 14.05
N ALA A 290 -12.97 -16.53 14.46
CA ALA A 290 -12.90 -16.12 15.87
C ALA A 290 -14.18 -15.41 16.34
N SER A 291 -15.08 -15.07 15.43
CA SER A 291 -16.28 -14.29 15.74
C SER A 291 -17.44 -15.17 16.20
N SER A 292 -18.19 -14.65 17.17
CA SER A 292 -19.45 -15.26 17.62
C SER A 292 -20.63 -14.93 16.70
N SER A 293 -20.50 -13.94 15.83
CA SER A 293 -21.55 -13.48 14.90
C SER A 293 -20.94 -13.12 13.54
N PRO A 294 -20.44 -14.11 12.78
CA PRO A 294 -19.66 -13.88 11.57
C PRO A 294 -20.42 -13.21 10.42
N GLU A 295 -21.75 -13.31 10.39
CA GLU A 295 -22.57 -12.71 9.32
C GLU A 295 -22.71 -11.19 9.43
N THR A 296 -22.53 -10.64 10.64
CA THR A 296 -22.76 -9.22 10.97
C THR A 296 -21.47 -8.44 11.16
N LEU A 297 -20.31 -8.98 10.78
CA LEU A 297 -19.02 -8.31 10.96
C LEU A 297 -18.91 -7.05 10.08
N PRO A 298 -18.56 -5.89 10.65
CA PRO A 298 -18.43 -4.64 9.90
C PRO A 298 -17.06 -4.54 9.22
N TYR A 299 -16.90 -5.26 8.11
CA TYR A 299 -15.63 -5.37 7.37
C TYR A 299 -15.00 -4.01 7.04
N GLY A 300 -15.81 -3.02 6.66
CA GLY A 300 -15.33 -1.68 6.31
C GLY A 300 -14.77 -0.90 7.50
N ILE A 301 -15.40 -1.03 8.68
CA ILE A 301 -14.93 -0.38 9.93
C ILE A 301 -13.67 -1.05 10.47
N ILE A 302 -13.60 -2.39 10.36
CA ILE A 302 -12.40 -3.15 10.72
C ILE A 302 -11.23 -2.72 9.85
N PHE A 303 -11.44 -2.65 8.53
CA PHE A 303 -10.43 -2.16 7.59
C PHE A 303 -10.03 -0.70 7.86
N ALA A 304 -10.99 0.18 8.13
CA ALA A 304 -10.69 1.58 8.50
C ALA A 304 -9.82 1.66 9.77
N SER A 305 -10.02 0.74 10.73
CA SER A 305 -9.23 0.67 11.96
C SER A 305 -7.79 0.23 11.70
N PHE A 306 -7.59 -0.70 10.76
CA PHE A 306 -6.27 -1.09 10.29
C PHE A 306 -5.54 0.09 9.68
N MET A 307 -6.17 0.79 8.73
CA MET A 307 -5.59 1.98 8.09
C MET A 307 -5.32 3.10 9.10
N ALA A 308 -6.18 3.29 10.11
CA ALA A 308 -5.95 4.24 11.18
C ALA A 308 -4.76 3.86 12.06
N SER A 309 -4.56 2.58 12.34
CA SER A 309 -3.40 2.07 13.10
C SER A 309 -2.10 2.24 12.31
N THR A 310 -2.12 1.98 11.01
CA THR A 310 -0.99 2.25 10.09
C THR A 310 -0.63 3.73 10.09
N LEU A 311 -1.61 4.62 9.95
CA LEU A 311 -1.41 6.07 10.01
C LEU A 311 -0.85 6.52 11.36
N LEU A 312 -1.44 6.05 12.46
CA LEU A 312 -1.01 6.34 13.83
C LEU A 312 0.48 6.02 14.01
N ALA A 313 0.89 4.84 13.56
CA ALA A 313 2.25 4.37 13.69
C ALA A 313 3.23 5.18 12.81
N SER A 314 2.84 5.53 11.58
CA SER A 314 3.63 6.42 10.73
C SER A 314 3.79 7.83 11.33
N LEU A 315 2.79 8.35 12.03
CA LEU A 315 2.89 9.62 12.77
C LEU A 315 3.82 9.52 14.00
N LEU A 316 3.91 8.35 14.62
CA LEU A 316 4.81 8.07 15.73
C LEU A 316 6.26 7.82 15.30
N TYR A 317 6.49 7.48 14.03
CA TYR A 317 7.81 7.14 13.50
C TYR A 317 8.93 8.12 13.90
N PRO A 318 8.80 9.46 13.74
CA PRO A 318 9.87 10.38 14.10
C PRO A 318 10.24 10.34 15.59
N ARG A 319 9.23 10.18 16.46
CA ARG A 319 9.42 10.11 17.91
C ARG A 319 10.09 8.79 18.32
N LEU A 320 9.66 7.68 17.73
CA LEU A 320 10.25 6.37 17.97
C LEU A 320 11.68 6.28 17.43
N LEU A 321 11.95 6.88 16.27
CA LEU A 321 13.29 6.97 15.71
C LEU A 321 14.22 7.77 16.61
N ALA A 322 13.74 8.86 17.22
CA ALA A 322 14.53 9.65 18.18
C ALA A 322 14.90 8.85 19.45
N LEU A 323 14.07 7.89 19.86
CA LEU A 323 14.35 7.01 21.02
C LEU A 323 15.36 5.91 20.68
N VAL A 324 15.27 5.34 19.48
CA VAL A 324 16.06 4.17 19.07
C VAL A 324 17.37 4.58 18.35
N SER A 325 17.49 5.85 17.97
CA SER A 325 18.62 6.52 17.32
C SER A 325 19.03 6.01 15.93
N THR A 326 18.71 4.76 15.56
CA THR A 326 19.02 4.21 14.24
C THR A 326 17.81 3.54 13.56
N PRO A 327 17.58 3.80 12.25
CA PRO A 327 16.50 3.16 11.49
C PRO A 327 16.60 1.63 11.40
N SER A 328 17.82 1.08 11.44
CA SER A 328 18.08 -0.36 11.42
C SER A 328 17.56 -1.07 12.68
N ARG A 329 17.79 -0.49 13.86
CA ARG A 329 17.27 -1.02 15.13
C ARG A 329 15.75 -0.89 15.19
N LEU A 330 15.19 0.22 14.70
CA LEU A 330 13.74 0.38 14.62
C LEU A 330 13.11 -0.66 13.69
N LEU A 331 13.70 -0.90 12.51
CA LEU A 331 13.25 -1.97 11.61
C LEU A 331 13.30 -3.34 12.29
N LEU A 332 14.39 -3.66 13.02
CA LEU A 332 14.49 -4.91 13.76
C LEU A 332 13.38 -5.05 14.81
N SER A 333 13.10 -3.99 15.59
CA SER A 333 12.01 -3.98 16.56
C SER A 333 10.65 -4.22 15.89
N VAL A 334 10.42 -3.62 14.72
CA VAL A 334 9.20 -3.81 13.92
C VAL A 334 9.06 -5.27 13.45
N LEU A 335 10.14 -5.87 12.93
CA LEU A 335 10.12 -7.27 12.51
C LEU A 335 9.90 -8.24 13.69
N PHE A 336 10.49 -7.94 14.85
CA PHE A 336 10.27 -8.72 16.07
C PHE A 336 8.82 -8.63 16.56
N ALA A 337 8.23 -7.43 16.56
CA ALA A 337 6.83 -7.22 16.90
C ALA A 337 5.89 -7.96 15.93
N ALA A 338 6.14 -7.86 14.62
CA ALA A 338 5.37 -8.59 13.61
C ALA A 338 5.49 -10.12 13.77
N ASN A 339 6.69 -10.63 14.07
CA ASN A 339 6.90 -12.03 14.38
C ASN A 339 6.09 -12.49 15.60
N ALA A 340 6.10 -11.71 16.69
CA ALA A 340 5.33 -12.02 17.89
C ALA A 340 3.82 -12.09 17.60
N VAL A 341 3.31 -11.17 16.76
CA VAL A 341 1.91 -11.19 16.31
C VAL A 341 1.59 -12.47 15.53
N PHE A 342 2.41 -12.84 14.55
CA PHE A 342 2.16 -14.05 13.77
C PHE A 342 2.31 -15.33 14.58
N PHE A 343 3.21 -15.38 15.56
CA PHE A 343 3.29 -16.51 16.48
C PHE A 343 2.03 -16.62 17.35
N ALA A 344 1.54 -15.49 17.88
CA ALA A 344 0.28 -15.45 18.64
C ALA A 344 -0.92 -15.89 17.79
N LEU A 345 -0.96 -15.52 16.50
CA LEU A 345 -1.99 -15.94 15.56
C LEU A 345 -1.83 -17.40 15.10
N GLY A 346 -0.59 -17.89 15.06
CA GLY A 346 -0.24 -19.20 14.51
C GLY A 346 -0.39 -20.38 15.46
N THR A 347 -0.24 -20.13 16.77
CA THR A 347 -0.30 -21.18 17.83
C THR A 347 -1.67 -21.87 17.97
N GLY A 348 -2.70 -21.45 17.22
CA GLY A 348 -3.99 -22.15 17.15
C GLY A 348 -4.81 -22.10 18.44
N ALA A 349 -4.37 -21.38 19.47
CA ALA A 349 -5.14 -21.20 20.69
C ALA A 349 -6.44 -20.43 20.38
N PRO A 350 -7.60 -20.87 20.93
CA PRO A 350 -8.85 -20.14 20.79
C PRO A 350 -8.68 -18.75 21.39
N ARG A 351 -9.00 -17.73 20.59
CA ARG A 351 -8.83 -16.31 20.94
C ARG A 351 -10.17 -15.60 20.82
N ALA A 352 -10.42 -14.70 21.75
CA ALA A 352 -11.54 -13.78 21.63
C ALA A 352 -11.40 -12.93 20.36
N GLU A 353 -12.54 -12.61 19.74
CA GLU A 353 -12.63 -11.79 18.54
C GLU A 353 -11.84 -10.48 18.67
N GLN A 354 -12.01 -9.77 19.79
CA GLN A 354 -11.32 -8.50 20.08
C GLN A 354 -9.80 -8.64 20.21
N VAL A 355 -9.31 -9.76 20.76
CA VAL A 355 -7.86 -10.01 20.85
C VAL A 355 -7.28 -10.20 19.45
N THR A 356 -7.98 -10.94 18.59
CA THR A 356 -7.57 -11.15 17.20
C THR A 356 -7.58 -9.82 16.42
N PHE A 357 -8.60 -8.98 16.61
CA PHE A 357 -8.68 -7.65 16.02
C PHE A 357 -7.51 -6.74 16.42
N TRP A 358 -7.16 -6.67 17.71
CA TRP A 358 -6.04 -5.84 18.17
C TRP A 358 -4.67 -6.37 17.75
N LEU A 359 -4.51 -7.69 17.62
CA LEU A 359 -3.31 -8.28 17.00
C LEU A 359 -3.17 -7.84 15.54
N PHE A 360 -4.26 -7.79 14.79
CA PHE A 360 -4.26 -7.28 13.42
C PHE A 360 -3.94 -5.78 13.36
N CYS A 361 -4.52 -4.97 14.25
CA CYS A 361 -4.16 -3.54 14.35
C CYS A 361 -2.68 -3.34 14.71
N LEU A 362 -2.11 -4.18 15.58
CA LEU A 362 -0.69 -4.14 15.93
C LEU A 362 0.21 -4.50 14.73
N PHE A 363 -0.18 -5.50 13.93
CA PHE A 363 0.54 -5.82 12.69
C PHE A 363 0.48 -4.66 11.69
N GLU A 364 -0.66 -4.02 11.54
CA GLU A 364 -0.83 -2.84 10.67
C GLU A 364 -0.02 -1.63 11.18
N ALA A 365 0.07 -1.44 12.50
CA ALA A 365 1.00 -0.48 13.08
C ALA A 365 2.46 -0.81 12.75
N CYS A 366 2.84 -2.10 12.73
CA CYS A 366 4.18 -2.53 12.27
C CYS A 366 4.40 -2.16 10.80
N VAL A 367 3.39 -2.34 9.94
CA VAL A 367 3.44 -1.91 8.53
C VAL A 367 3.66 -0.40 8.41
N GLY A 368 2.98 0.41 9.23
CA GLY A 368 3.13 1.87 9.27
C GLY A 368 4.53 2.35 9.67
N LEU A 369 5.25 1.60 10.51
CA LEU A 369 6.66 1.87 10.89
C LEU A 369 7.67 1.28 9.90
N TYR A 370 7.29 0.20 9.23
CA TYR A 370 8.13 -0.51 8.26
C TYR A 370 8.44 0.37 7.05
N PHE A 371 7.42 0.99 6.43
CA PHE A 371 7.62 1.72 5.16
C PHE A 371 8.64 2.87 5.27
N PRO A 372 8.59 3.77 6.27
CA PRO A 372 9.60 4.82 6.41
C PRO A 372 10.99 4.27 6.71
N SER A 373 11.09 3.26 7.59
CA SER A 373 12.37 2.61 7.96
C SER A 373 13.04 1.95 6.74
N MET A 374 12.25 1.18 6.00
CA MET A 374 12.71 0.46 4.84
C MET A 374 13.05 1.42 3.70
N GLY A 375 12.24 2.47 3.47
CA GLY A 375 12.51 3.50 2.47
C GLY A 375 13.86 4.19 2.68
N TYR A 376 14.18 4.56 3.93
CA TYR A 376 15.47 5.15 4.28
C TYR A 376 16.64 4.19 4.01
N LEU A 377 16.56 2.94 4.50
CA LEU A 377 17.64 1.95 4.35
C LEU A 377 17.86 1.58 2.87
N LYS A 378 16.77 1.41 2.12
CA LYS A 378 16.79 1.16 0.67
C LYS A 378 17.48 2.30 -0.09
N GLY A 379 17.20 3.56 0.29
CA GLY A 379 17.86 4.74 -0.29
C GLY A 379 19.35 4.83 0.03
N LYS A 380 19.79 4.38 1.21
CA LYS A 380 21.21 4.42 1.62
C LYS A 380 22.05 3.30 0.97
N VAL A 381 21.47 2.11 0.78
CA VAL A 381 22.23 0.91 0.40
C VAL A 381 22.23 0.64 -1.11
N VAL A 382 21.22 1.13 -1.84
CA VAL A 382 21.10 0.85 -3.27
C VAL A 382 21.27 2.13 -4.08
N ASP A 383 22.30 2.16 -4.92
CA ASP A 383 22.56 3.27 -5.84
C ASP A 383 21.36 3.54 -6.75
N ASP A 384 21.08 4.83 -7.00
CA ASP A 384 19.95 5.29 -7.83
C ASP A 384 19.93 4.62 -9.22
N GLY A 385 21.10 4.37 -9.81
CA GLY A 385 21.24 3.85 -11.17
C GLY A 385 20.82 2.39 -11.39
N VAL A 386 20.79 1.57 -10.33
CA VAL A 386 20.38 0.14 -10.40
C VAL A 386 19.17 -0.18 -9.52
N ARG A 387 18.66 0.80 -8.77
CA ARG A 387 17.61 0.63 -7.76
C ARG A 387 16.37 -0.09 -8.27
N ALA A 388 15.83 0.37 -9.40
CA ALA A 388 14.64 -0.22 -10.01
C ALA A 388 14.86 -1.70 -10.41
N GLN A 389 16.04 -2.03 -10.92
CA GLN A 389 16.38 -3.40 -11.33
C GLN A 389 16.55 -4.33 -10.12
N VAL A 390 17.27 -3.87 -9.09
CA VAL A 390 17.48 -4.62 -7.85
C VAL A 390 16.13 -4.92 -7.18
N TYR A 391 15.25 -3.94 -7.06
CA TYR A 391 13.92 -4.15 -6.45
C TYR A 391 13.01 -5.02 -7.32
N GLY A 392 13.11 -4.91 -8.65
CA GLY A 392 12.42 -5.81 -9.56
C GLY A 392 12.80 -7.27 -9.34
N VAL A 393 14.10 -7.57 -9.20
CA VAL A 393 14.58 -8.93 -8.93
C VAL A 393 14.17 -9.40 -7.53
N LEU A 394 14.29 -8.55 -6.51
CA LEU A 394 13.88 -8.89 -5.14
C LEU A 394 12.37 -9.16 -5.00
N ARG A 395 11.53 -8.61 -5.90
CA ARG A 395 10.10 -8.93 -5.95
C ARG A 395 9.78 -10.30 -6.52
N ILE A 396 10.68 -10.95 -7.26
CA ILE A 396 10.42 -12.27 -7.84
C ILE A 396 10.27 -13.34 -6.74
N PRO A 397 11.24 -13.52 -5.82
CA PRO A 397 11.08 -14.45 -4.70
C PRO A 397 9.85 -14.16 -3.84
N LEU A 398 9.54 -12.88 -3.63
CA LEU A 398 8.38 -12.41 -2.88
C LEU A 398 7.07 -12.92 -3.49
N ASN A 399 6.88 -12.68 -4.79
CA ASN A 399 5.65 -13.08 -5.48
C ASN A 399 5.54 -14.60 -5.57
N VAL A 400 6.64 -15.31 -5.81
CA VAL A 400 6.66 -16.78 -5.79
C VAL A 400 6.27 -17.31 -4.40
N PHE A 401 6.84 -16.75 -3.34
CA PHE A 401 6.53 -17.13 -1.96
C PHE A 401 5.04 -16.96 -1.66
N VAL A 402 4.46 -15.79 -1.96
CA VAL A 402 3.04 -15.51 -1.71
C VAL A 402 2.14 -16.48 -2.48
N VAL A 403 2.44 -16.72 -3.77
CA VAL A 403 1.67 -17.67 -4.61
C VAL A 403 1.71 -19.07 -4.01
N VAL A 404 2.91 -19.55 -3.66
CA VAL A 404 3.09 -20.87 -3.06
C VAL A 404 2.33 -20.97 -1.74
N SER A 405 2.50 -20.00 -0.85
CA SER A 405 1.81 -19.99 0.45
C SER A 405 0.29 -19.96 0.31
N LEU A 406 -0.26 -19.23 -0.66
CA LEU A 406 -1.70 -19.22 -0.93
C LEU A 406 -2.21 -20.52 -1.55
N MET A 407 -1.42 -21.18 -2.41
CA MET A 407 -1.78 -22.49 -2.97
C MET A 407 -1.84 -23.59 -1.90
N PHE A 408 -1.01 -23.50 -0.86
CA PHE A 408 -1.00 -24.44 0.26
C PHE A 408 -1.94 -24.03 1.41
N SER A 409 -2.54 -22.84 1.34
CA SER A 409 -3.49 -22.36 2.34
C SER A 409 -4.90 -22.89 2.05
N SER A 410 -5.17 -24.16 2.38
CA SER A 410 -6.54 -24.67 2.40
C SER A 410 -7.30 -24.20 3.65
N ASP A 411 -8.64 -24.28 3.59
CA ASP A 411 -9.54 -23.78 4.64
C ASP A 411 -9.17 -24.40 6.00
N GLY A 412 -8.98 -23.56 7.02
CA GLY A 412 -8.57 -23.98 8.37
C GLY A 412 -7.06 -24.06 8.64
N GLN A 413 -6.18 -23.80 7.65
CA GLN A 413 -4.72 -23.83 7.86
C GLN A 413 -4.05 -22.45 8.03
N ALA A 414 -4.82 -21.37 8.16
CA ALA A 414 -4.30 -20.02 8.33
C ALA A 414 -3.27 -19.91 9.49
N GLY A 415 -3.48 -20.65 10.58
CA GLY A 415 -2.51 -20.73 11.69
C GLY A 415 -1.13 -21.23 11.25
N LYS A 416 -1.07 -22.25 10.38
CA LYS A 416 0.21 -22.75 9.84
C LYS A 416 0.87 -21.72 8.95
N VAL A 417 0.09 -20.99 8.13
CA VAL A 417 0.62 -19.93 7.28
C VAL A 417 1.23 -18.81 8.13
N PHE A 418 0.57 -18.40 9.22
CA PHE A 418 1.13 -17.43 10.15
C PHE A 418 2.39 -17.94 10.84
N LEU A 419 2.45 -19.22 11.24
CA LEU A 419 3.69 -19.80 11.82
C LEU A 419 4.84 -19.79 10.82
N VAL A 420 4.59 -20.14 9.55
CA VAL A 420 5.61 -20.06 8.49
C VAL A 420 6.09 -18.63 8.29
N CYS A 421 5.17 -17.66 8.24
CA CYS A 421 5.53 -16.24 8.16
C CYS A 421 6.37 -15.81 9.37
N GLY A 422 5.99 -16.22 10.58
CA GLY A 422 6.75 -15.96 11.80
C GLY A 422 8.18 -16.52 11.74
N MET A 423 8.34 -17.80 11.37
CA MET A 423 9.66 -18.41 11.21
C MET A 423 10.55 -17.67 10.20
N LEU A 424 9.96 -17.22 9.09
CA LEU A 424 10.67 -16.45 8.06
C LEU A 424 11.04 -15.03 8.52
N LEU A 425 10.16 -14.36 9.26
CA LEU A 425 10.47 -13.09 9.91
C LEU A 425 11.58 -13.26 10.95
N GLN A 426 11.55 -14.34 11.73
CA GLN A 426 12.59 -14.65 12.69
C GLN A 426 13.95 -14.89 12.03
N ALA A 427 13.99 -15.59 10.89
CA ALA A 427 15.19 -15.74 10.08
C ALA A 427 15.71 -14.37 9.58
N SER A 428 14.80 -13.48 9.16
CA SER A 428 15.14 -12.12 8.72
C SER A 428 15.67 -11.25 9.86
N CYS A 429 15.09 -11.35 11.06
CA CYS A 429 15.60 -10.72 12.27
C CYS A 429 17.02 -11.19 12.59
N GLY A 430 17.27 -12.50 12.48
CA GLY A 430 18.61 -13.07 12.67
C GLY A 430 19.62 -12.51 11.67
N ALA A 431 19.26 -12.44 10.39
CA ALA A 431 20.11 -11.86 9.35
C ALA A 431 20.41 -10.36 9.60
N LEU A 432 19.38 -9.58 9.96
CA LEU A 432 19.53 -8.16 10.29
C LEU A 432 20.32 -7.93 11.58
N TRP A 433 20.19 -8.79 12.59
CA TRP A 433 20.95 -8.70 13.84
C TRP A 433 22.43 -8.97 13.62
N LEU A 434 22.75 -10.04 12.87
CA LEU A 434 24.13 -10.40 12.52
C LEU A 434 24.82 -9.29 11.72
N MET A 435 24.06 -8.55 10.92
CA MET A 435 24.58 -7.38 10.21
C MET A 435 24.56 -6.10 11.05
N GLY A 436 23.56 -5.89 11.91
CA GLY A 436 23.39 -4.68 12.72
C GLY A 436 24.45 -4.43 13.79
N GLY A 437 25.36 -5.38 14.03
CA GLY A 437 26.59 -5.17 14.81
C GLY A 437 27.70 -4.43 14.06
N GLN A 438 27.56 -4.29 12.75
CA GLN A 438 28.41 -3.49 11.88
C GLN A 438 27.46 -2.62 11.06
N ASP A 439 27.26 -1.37 11.48
CA ASP A 439 26.34 -0.45 10.81
C ASP A 439 26.36 -0.62 9.28
N VAL A 440 25.17 -0.70 8.70
CA VAL A 440 24.93 -0.49 7.27
C VAL A 440 25.79 0.64 6.71
#